data_AF-A0A7V4J223-F1
#
_entry.id   AF-A0A7V4J223-F1
#
_cell.length_a   1.000
_cell.length_b   1.000
_cell.length_c   1.000
_cell.angle_alpha   90.00
_cell.angle_beta   90.00
_cell.angle_gamma   90.00
#
_symmetry.space_group_name_H-M   'P 1'
#
loop_
_entity.id
_entity.type
_entity.pdbx_description
1 polymer ?
#
loop_
_entity_poly.entity_id
_entity_poly.type
_entity_poly.pdbx_seq_one_letter_code
_entity_poly.pdbx_strand_id
1 'polypeptide(L)'
;MMHITGLRPVRVVALPATVTLPAYPMNALKGMGGITPSLINMSNGSVVRNLMGATTNDTHQQRIWGTCAAAEIIDGRLRVRVGASGHGQVLYINPTWDKLGELAVKTGHGGGDFWVLYYFARNILFGDPAPFDIYRACDCTIPGILAYRSSVEGGKPYDVPDFRNKAERDKWRNDNFDQMRFDYKDGLFPKNQDLSITLHFSKTVRDLMGCATTYRAYRDAKKLFEDMSNPSQLKNSIEALLGRYKLLLESQVIAKKIIDAYPDSTGARILRELYEMSEPEITAKKGFESRLRRELNTLDRRIEAILKKKEINKPIDKWHSPFICKWQISKLLKKPQYKLQNVTKELLRKIELRHNITADPNGETQYLVNLNKIFGDMDGVVIAKTIVRAPKTGTWDLKVGYDGGVRIFMDGKQLIDDPVRKNPAIPDRTSVPVKLSKGKHEIVVALDTDSGMGWGFYLRFEIPREMQKKTIKPVPRFSWNWSSRAGDRTRTGDVSLEG
;
A
#
# COMPACT_ATOMS: atom_id res chain seq x y z
N MET A 1 -14.41 6.36 -16.64
CA MET A 1 -15.57 5.47 -16.79
C MET A 1 -16.30 5.67 -18.12
N MET A 2 -16.80 6.87 -18.47
CA MET A 2 -17.40 7.14 -19.80
C MET A 2 -16.46 6.82 -20.96
N HIS A 3 -15.16 7.14 -20.81
CA HIS A 3 -14.13 6.76 -21.79
C HIS A 3 -14.00 5.23 -21.96
N ILE A 4 -13.98 4.51 -20.83
CA ILE A 4 -13.78 3.05 -20.78
C ILE A 4 -14.98 2.29 -21.37
N THR A 5 -16.20 2.75 -21.09
CA THR A 5 -17.43 2.01 -21.42
C THR A 5 -18.13 2.50 -22.68
N GLY A 6 -17.84 3.71 -23.14
CA GLY A 6 -18.59 4.37 -24.21
C GLY A 6 -20.02 4.79 -23.80
N LEU A 7 -20.40 4.63 -22.53
CA LEU A 7 -21.76 4.91 -22.04
C LEU A 7 -21.92 6.34 -21.53
N ARG A 8 -23.15 6.84 -21.58
CA ARG A 8 -23.55 8.14 -21.04
C ARG A 8 -24.34 7.98 -19.73
N PRO A 9 -24.17 8.86 -18.73
CA PRO A 9 -25.13 8.95 -17.63
C PRO A 9 -26.50 9.44 -18.13
N VAL A 10 -27.58 8.85 -17.62
CA VAL A 10 -28.96 9.19 -18.01
C VAL A 10 -29.84 9.60 -16.85
N ARG A 11 -29.45 9.25 -15.61
CA ARG A 11 -30.17 9.64 -14.41
C ARG A 11 -29.23 9.69 -13.22
N VAL A 12 -29.46 10.61 -12.28
CA VAL A 12 -28.67 10.75 -11.06
C VAL A 12 -29.55 11.01 -9.85
N VAL A 13 -29.14 10.47 -8.71
CA VAL A 13 -29.70 10.77 -7.39
C VAL A 13 -28.58 10.86 -6.37
N ALA A 14 -28.68 11.83 -5.47
CA ALA A 14 -27.82 11.98 -4.31
C ALA A 14 -28.69 12.32 -3.10
N LEU A 15 -28.57 11.55 -2.02
CA LEU A 15 -29.29 11.80 -0.78
C LEU A 15 -28.57 12.90 0.02
N PRO A 16 -29.31 13.78 0.73
CA PRO A 16 -28.71 14.75 1.62
C PRO A 16 -27.90 14.06 2.71
N ALA A 17 -26.71 14.59 2.99
CA ALA A 17 -25.93 14.23 4.17
C ALA A 17 -25.99 15.38 5.16
N THR A 18 -26.35 15.07 6.41
CA THR A 18 -26.39 16.04 7.51
C THR A 18 -25.03 16.19 8.20
N VAL A 19 -24.06 15.33 7.84
CA VAL A 19 -22.70 15.38 8.37
C VAL A 19 -21.83 16.21 7.41
N THR A 20 -21.17 17.22 7.96
CA THR A 20 -20.23 18.08 7.26
C THR A 20 -18.80 17.81 7.74
N LEU A 21 -17.85 17.95 6.83
CA LEU A 21 -16.45 17.98 7.16
C LEU A 21 -16.12 19.27 7.94
N PRO A 22 -15.21 19.20 8.93
CA PRO A 22 -14.80 20.38 9.69
C PRO A 22 -13.99 21.33 8.82
N ALA A 23 -13.85 22.56 9.29
CA ALA A 23 -13.09 23.67 8.74
C ALA A 23 -13.58 24.20 7.37
N TYR A 24 -14.77 23.82 6.94
CA TYR A 24 -15.39 24.40 5.75
C TYR A 24 -16.13 25.71 6.07
N PRO A 25 -16.09 26.73 5.17
CA PRO A 25 -16.72 28.03 5.43
C PRO A 25 -18.24 28.00 5.56
N MET A 26 -18.92 27.06 4.92
CA MET A 26 -20.39 26.95 4.95
C MET A 26 -20.81 25.69 5.71
N ASN A 27 -21.43 25.88 6.88
CA ASN A 27 -22.02 24.79 7.65
C ASN A 27 -23.51 24.63 7.29
N ALA A 28 -23.79 24.22 6.06
CA ALA A 28 -25.15 24.06 5.55
C ALA A 28 -25.21 22.95 4.51
N LEU A 29 -26.39 22.34 4.31
CA LEU A 29 -26.62 21.32 3.27
C LEU A 29 -26.24 21.81 1.86
N LYS A 30 -26.44 23.11 1.60
CA LYS A 30 -26.09 23.77 0.34
C LYS A 30 -24.60 24.17 0.26
N GLY A 31 -23.85 24.05 1.34
CA GLY A 31 -22.47 24.50 1.47
C GLY A 31 -21.43 23.49 0.98
N MET A 32 -20.18 23.94 0.86
CA MET A 32 -19.03 23.06 0.64
C MET A 32 -18.73 22.29 1.93
N GLY A 33 -18.33 21.02 1.82
CA GLY A 33 -17.99 20.18 2.96
C GLY A 33 -19.04 19.10 3.29
N GLY A 34 -20.19 19.09 2.62
CA GLY A 34 -21.14 17.98 2.68
C GLY A 34 -20.62 16.73 1.97
N ILE A 35 -20.89 15.56 2.53
CA ILE A 35 -20.47 14.25 1.98
C ILE A 35 -21.68 13.55 1.35
N THR A 36 -22.03 13.91 0.12
CA THR A 36 -23.24 13.41 -0.56
C THR A 36 -22.88 12.49 -1.73
N PRO A 37 -22.71 11.18 -1.50
CA PRO A 37 -22.47 10.24 -2.60
C PRO A 37 -23.65 10.22 -3.57
N SER A 38 -23.37 9.92 -4.85
CA SER A 38 -24.39 9.84 -5.88
C SER A 38 -24.47 8.44 -6.50
N LEU A 39 -25.68 8.07 -6.91
CA LEU A 39 -25.98 6.91 -7.75
C LEU A 39 -26.39 7.42 -9.12
N ILE A 40 -25.76 6.86 -10.16
CA ILE A 40 -25.92 7.30 -11.54
C ILE A 40 -26.31 6.08 -12.38
N ASN A 41 -27.42 6.16 -13.10
CA ASN A 41 -27.75 5.19 -14.15
C ASN A 41 -27.04 5.58 -15.44
N MET A 42 -26.52 4.58 -16.13
CA MET A 42 -25.93 4.70 -17.46
C MET A 42 -26.93 4.32 -18.55
N SER A 43 -26.64 4.69 -19.79
CA SER A 43 -27.53 4.48 -20.95
C SER A 43 -27.88 3.02 -21.25
N ASN A 44 -27.11 2.06 -20.75
CA ASN A 44 -27.41 0.62 -20.87
C ASN A 44 -28.08 0.03 -19.61
N GLY A 45 -28.52 0.86 -18.67
CA GLY A 45 -29.13 0.44 -17.40
C GLY A 45 -28.12 0.09 -16.29
N SER A 46 -26.82 0.08 -16.56
CA SER A 46 -25.81 -0.13 -15.50
C SER A 46 -25.80 1.02 -14.47
N VAL A 47 -25.27 0.75 -13.29
CA VAL A 47 -25.25 1.70 -12.16
C VAL A 47 -23.83 2.04 -11.76
N VAL A 48 -23.57 3.32 -11.57
CA VAL A 48 -22.31 3.85 -11.04
C VAL A 48 -22.58 4.40 -9.65
N ARG A 49 -21.80 3.94 -8.67
CA ARG A 49 -21.74 4.53 -7.34
C ARG A 49 -20.54 5.46 -7.26
N ASN A 50 -20.81 6.75 -7.14
CA ASN A 50 -19.78 7.76 -6.93
C ASN A 50 -19.68 8.09 -5.43
N LEU A 51 -18.51 7.80 -4.85
CA LEU A 51 -18.19 8.21 -3.48
C LEU A 51 -17.29 9.45 -3.58
N MET A 52 -17.70 10.54 -2.92
CA MET A 52 -16.99 11.81 -3.00
C MET A 52 -15.60 11.71 -2.35
N GLY A 53 -14.63 12.39 -2.96
CA GLY A 53 -13.28 12.59 -2.39
C GLY A 53 -13.26 13.60 -1.24
N ALA A 54 -12.07 13.99 -0.81
CA ALA A 54 -11.82 14.93 0.30
C ALA A 54 -12.34 14.50 1.68
N THR A 55 -12.62 13.20 1.87
CA THR A 55 -12.95 12.59 3.18
C THR A 55 -11.75 11.82 3.75
N THR A 56 -11.86 11.24 4.94
CA THR A 56 -10.75 10.51 5.59
C THR A 56 -10.17 9.37 4.75
N ASN A 57 -10.95 8.78 3.84
CA ASN A 57 -10.49 7.78 2.89
C ASN A 57 -10.51 8.33 1.46
N ASP A 58 -9.82 9.45 1.25
CA ASP A 58 -9.64 10.04 -0.08
C ASP A 58 -8.77 9.13 -0.95
N THR A 59 -9.44 8.32 -1.77
CA THR A 59 -8.80 7.31 -2.60
C THR A 59 -9.39 7.34 -3.99
N HIS A 60 -8.55 7.08 -4.99
CA HIS A 60 -8.98 6.93 -6.38
C HIS A 60 -9.19 5.47 -6.75
N GLN A 61 -9.60 4.63 -5.79
CA GLN A 61 -9.89 3.22 -6.06
C GLN A 61 -11.12 3.09 -6.96
N GLN A 62 -10.91 2.52 -8.13
CA GLN A 62 -11.96 2.27 -9.11
C GLN A 62 -12.25 0.78 -9.17
N ARG A 63 -13.53 0.45 -9.33
CA ARG A 63 -14.00 -0.92 -9.47
C ARG A 63 -15.09 -0.96 -10.53
N ILE A 64 -15.04 -1.97 -11.41
CA ILE A 64 -16.01 -2.21 -12.46
C ILE A 64 -16.38 -3.69 -12.47
N TRP A 65 -17.68 -3.96 -12.58
CA TRP A 65 -18.22 -5.32 -12.69
C TRP A 65 -18.92 -5.45 -14.04
N GLY A 66 -18.50 -6.44 -14.82
CA GLY A 66 -19.23 -6.96 -15.94
C GLY A 66 -19.81 -8.34 -15.62
N THR A 67 -20.56 -8.90 -16.56
CA THR A 67 -21.16 -10.24 -16.42
C THR A 67 -20.13 -11.36 -16.50
N CYS A 68 -19.04 -11.17 -17.24
CA CYS A 68 -17.99 -12.18 -17.41
C CYS A 68 -16.81 -12.01 -16.42
N ALA A 69 -16.54 -10.78 -16.00
CA ALA A 69 -15.38 -10.44 -15.19
C ALA A 69 -15.60 -9.17 -14.37
N ALA A 70 -14.81 -8.99 -13.33
CA ALA A 70 -14.72 -7.75 -12.55
C ALA A 70 -13.26 -7.27 -12.49
N ALA A 71 -13.06 -5.96 -12.48
CA ALA A 71 -11.74 -5.35 -12.37
C ALA A 71 -11.72 -4.28 -11.29
N GLU A 72 -10.64 -4.22 -10.52
CA GLU A 72 -10.45 -3.24 -9.46
C GLU A 72 -8.98 -2.89 -9.24
N ILE A 73 -8.73 -1.67 -8.77
CA ILE A 73 -7.39 -1.22 -8.38
C ILE A 73 -7.18 -1.49 -6.89
N ILE A 74 -6.18 -2.30 -6.56
CA ILE A 74 -5.78 -2.63 -5.19
C ILE A 74 -4.26 -2.49 -5.09
N ASP A 75 -3.81 -1.71 -4.11
CA ASP A 75 -2.39 -1.48 -3.83
C ASP A 75 -1.59 -1.09 -5.09
N GLY A 76 -2.15 -0.20 -5.90
CA GLY A 76 -1.54 0.28 -7.15
C GLY A 76 -1.55 -0.73 -8.31
N ARG A 77 -2.15 -1.93 -8.15
CA ARG A 77 -2.21 -2.97 -9.17
C ARG A 77 -3.63 -3.21 -9.66
N LEU A 78 -3.76 -3.62 -10.92
CA LEU A 78 -5.03 -4.03 -11.50
C LEU A 78 -5.31 -5.50 -11.15
N ARG A 79 -6.33 -5.74 -10.34
CA ARG A 79 -6.84 -7.07 -10.02
C ARG A 79 -8.06 -7.35 -10.90
N VAL A 80 -8.06 -8.48 -11.61
CA VAL A 80 -9.17 -8.92 -12.47
C VAL A 80 -9.67 -10.29 -12.01
N ARG A 81 -10.96 -10.42 -11.74
CA ARG A 81 -11.62 -11.71 -11.49
C ARG A 81 -12.38 -12.14 -12.74
N VAL A 82 -12.09 -13.32 -13.27
CA VAL A 82 -12.75 -13.88 -14.47
C VAL A 82 -13.58 -15.12 -14.14
N GLY A 83 -14.56 -15.44 -14.99
CA GLY A 83 -15.37 -16.65 -14.87
C GLY A 83 -16.77 -16.43 -14.30
N ALA A 84 -17.31 -15.21 -14.39
CA ALA A 84 -18.70 -14.88 -14.06
C ALA A 84 -19.18 -15.35 -12.67
N SER A 85 -18.28 -15.44 -11.69
CA SER A 85 -18.57 -15.98 -10.36
C SER A 85 -17.76 -15.27 -9.28
N GLY A 86 -18.34 -15.17 -8.08
CA GLY A 86 -17.63 -14.70 -6.88
C GLY A 86 -16.42 -15.56 -6.51
N HIS A 87 -16.38 -16.80 -6.99
CA HIS A 87 -15.26 -17.73 -6.83
C HIS A 87 -14.36 -17.85 -8.07
N GLY A 88 -14.59 -17.01 -9.09
CA GLY A 88 -13.82 -17.01 -10.33
C GLY A 88 -12.32 -16.77 -10.11
N GLN A 89 -11.50 -17.16 -11.09
CA GLN A 89 -10.04 -17.02 -11.03
C GLN A 89 -9.65 -15.54 -10.89
N VAL A 90 -8.72 -15.25 -9.98
CA VAL A 90 -8.15 -13.91 -9.79
C VAL A 90 -6.82 -13.82 -10.52
N LEU A 91 -6.68 -12.79 -11.34
CA LEU A 91 -5.50 -12.43 -12.11
C LEU A 91 -5.00 -11.06 -11.66
N TYR A 92 -3.69 -10.89 -11.65
CA TYR A 92 -3.05 -9.59 -11.46
C TYR A 92 -2.47 -9.15 -12.79
N ILE A 93 -2.85 -7.96 -13.24
CA ILE A 93 -2.46 -7.41 -14.53
C ILE A 93 -1.52 -6.23 -14.27
N ASN A 94 -0.39 -6.24 -14.97
CA ASN A 94 0.54 -5.10 -15.01
C ASN A 94 0.21 -4.30 -16.28
N PRO A 95 -0.55 -3.19 -16.19
CA PRO A 95 -0.88 -2.39 -17.35
C PRO A 95 0.38 -1.72 -17.91
N THR A 96 0.51 -1.71 -19.23
CA THR A 96 1.58 -1.01 -19.95
C THR A 96 1.01 0.18 -20.70
N TRP A 97 1.82 1.23 -20.86
CA TRP A 97 1.51 2.33 -21.77
C TRP A 97 1.98 1.96 -23.18
N ASP A 98 1.17 2.25 -24.20
CA ASP A 98 1.54 1.92 -25.58
C ASP A 98 2.73 2.76 -26.09
N LYS A 99 2.78 4.06 -25.74
CA LYS A 99 3.85 5.01 -26.09
C LYS A 99 3.97 6.13 -25.04
N LEU A 100 5.10 6.82 -24.97
CA LEU A 100 5.33 8.04 -24.14
C LEU A 100 5.10 7.91 -22.62
N GLY A 101 4.88 6.70 -22.09
CA GLY A 101 4.68 6.48 -20.65
C GLY A 101 5.83 7.00 -19.79
N GLU A 102 7.07 6.94 -20.29
CA GLU A 102 8.26 7.49 -19.64
C GLU A 102 8.25 9.02 -19.50
N LEU A 103 7.55 9.73 -20.40
CA LEU A 103 7.31 11.16 -20.29
C LEU A 103 6.14 11.42 -19.35
N ALA A 104 5.05 10.66 -19.50
CA ALA A 104 3.85 10.80 -18.69
C ALA A 104 4.16 10.64 -17.19
N VAL A 105 4.91 9.60 -16.81
CA VAL A 105 5.23 9.29 -15.40
C VAL A 105 5.98 10.43 -14.66
N LYS A 106 6.59 11.36 -15.40
CA LYS A 106 7.29 12.53 -14.84
C LYS A 106 6.36 13.71 -14.55
N THR A 107 5.08 13.60 -14.89
CA THR A 107 4.06 14.65 -14.69
C THR A 107 3.13 14.33 -13.52
N GLY A 108 2.30 15.31 -13.13
CA GLY A 108 1.40 15.19 -11.98
C GLY A 108 0.33 14.09 -12.14
N HIS A 109 -0.33 13.77 -11.03
CA HIS A 109 -1.44 12.81 -10.97
C HIS A 109 -1.13 11.43 -11.59
N GLY A 110 0.09 10.90 -11.35
CA GLY A 110 0.51 9.60 -11.87
C GLY A 110 0.71 9.55 -13.39
N GLY A 111 0.86 10.73 -14.01
CA GLY A 111 1.02 10.89 -15.45
C GLY A 111 -0.25 11.26 -16.22
N GLY A 112 -1.38 11.41 -15.52
CA GLY A 112 -2.63 11.85 -16.14
C GLY A 112 -2.55 13.22 -16.80
N ASP A 113 -1.84 14.16 -16.17
CA ASP A 113 -1.73 15.56 -16.64
C ASP A 113 -1.06 15.66 -18.01
N PHE A 114 -0.07 14.80 -18.27
CA PHE A 114 0.59 14.70 -19.58
C PHE A 114 -0.41 14.42 -20.69
N TRP A 115 -1.29 13.45 -20.49
CA TRP A 115 -2.23 13.00 -21.53
C TRP A 115 -3.27 14.06 -21.87
N VAL A 116 -3.71 14.85 -20.88
CA VAL A 116 -4.62 15.96 -21.11
C VAL A 116 -4.00 16.97 -22.08
N LEU A 117 -2.77 17.43 -21.80
CA LEU A 117 -2.08 18.40 -22.65
C LEU A 117 -1.66 17.80 -24.00
N TYR A 118 -1.24 16.52 -24.01
CA TYR A 118 -0.86 15.82 -25.23
C TYR A 118 -2.01 15.76 -26.24
N TYR A 119 -3.19 15.29 -25.82
CA TYR A 119 -4.34 15.20 -26.71
C TYR A 119 -4.93 16.57 -27.08
N PHE A 120 -4.83 17.55 -26.18
CA PHE A 120 -5.19 18.93 -26.50
C PHE A 120 -4.30 19.50 -27.63
N ALA A 121 -2.98 19.37 -27.50
CA ALA A 121 -2.04 19.83 -28.53
C ALA A 121 -2.23 19.08 -29.85
N ARG A 122 -2.44 17.75 -29.80
CA ARG A 122 -2.68 16.96 -31.02
C ARG A 122 -3.95 17.38 -31.75
N ASN A 123 -5.01 17.72 -31.01
CA ASN A 123 -6.25 18.19 -31.61
C ASN A 123 -6.06 19.51 -32.38
N ILE A 124 -5.36 20.47 -31.77
CA ILE A 124 -5.10 21.77 -32.41
C ILE A 124 -4.13 21.66 -33.59
N LEU A 125 -3.04 20.91 -33.44
CA LEU A 125 -1.95 20.89 -34.42
C LEU A 125 -2.19 19.91 -35.58
N PHE A 126 -2.92 18.82 -35.34
CA PHE A 126 -3.07 17.72 -36.33
C PHE A 126 -4.53 17.38 -36.64
N GLY A 127 -5.51 17.94 -35.93
CA GLY A 127 -6.93 17.62 -36.12
C GLY A 127 -7.36 16.30 -35.49
N ASP A 128 -6.50 15.65 -34.70
CA ASP A 128 -6.83 14.40 -34.00
C ASP A 128 -7.90 14.64 -32.93
N PRO A 129 -9.03 13.90 -32.90
CA PRO A 129 -10.04 14.10 -31.87
C PRO A 129 -9.49 13.77 -30.47
N ALA A 130 -9.60 14.74 -29.55
CA ALA A 130 -9.28 14.49 -28.15
C ALA A 130 -10.30 13.50 -27.53
N PRO A 131 -9.91 12.70 -26.51
CA PRO A 131 -10.82 11.72 -25.89
C PRO A 131 -12.11 12.31 -25.29
N PHE A 132 -12.10 13.61 -24.95
CA PHE A 132 -13.21 14.38 -24.41
C PHE A 132 -13.47 15.61 -25.28
N ASP A 133 -14.57 15.59 -26.03
CA ASP A 133 -15.13 16.77 -26.68
C ASP A 133 -16.06 17.53 -25.70
N ILE A 134 -16.69 18.61 -26.18
CA ILE A 134 -17.60 19.41 -25.37
C ILE A 134 -18.77 18.59 -24.82
N TYR A 135 -19.31 17.65 -25.60
CA TYR A 135 -20.47 16.87 -25.18
C TYR A 135 -20.10 15.80 -24.16
N ARG A 136 -18.96 15.14 -24.31
CA ARG A 136 -18.44 14.19 -23.32
C ARG A 136 -18.02 14.89 -22.04
N ALA A 137 -17.52 16.13 -22.13
CA ALA A 137 -17.29 16.97 -20.96
C ALA A 137 -18.62 17.32 -20.26
N CYS A 138 -19.67 17.68 -21.01
CA CYS A 138 -21.03 17.85 -20.45
C CYS A 138 -21.53 16.58 -19.74
N ASP A 139 -21.34 15.40 -20.35
CA ASP A 139 -21.71 14.11 -19.76
C ASP A 139 -20.97 13.84 -18.43
N CYS A 140 -19.77 14.41 -18.22
CA CYS A 140 -19.06 14.32 -16.94
C CYS A 140 -19.58 15.32 -15.90
N THR A 141 -19.96 16.52 -16.34
CA THR A 141 -20.22 17.68 -15.46
C THR A 141 -21.66 17.77 -15.00
N ILE A 142 -22.63 17.62 -15.92
CA ILE A 142 -24.06 17.75 -15.66
C ILE A 142 -24.55 16.82 -14.54
N PRO A 143 -24.20 15.51 -14.50
CA PRO A 143 -24.63 14.66 -13.39
C PRO A 143 -24.11 15.13 -12.03
N GLY A 144 -22.96 15.83 -11.97
CA GLY A 144 -22.46 16.44 -10.73
C GLY A 144 -23.32 17.60 -10.26
N ILE A 145 -23.71 18.50 -11.17
CA ILE A 145 -24.62 19.63 -10.90
C ILE A 145 -25.98 19.11 -10.43
N LEU A 146 -26.54 18.13 -11.15
CA LEU A 146 -27.83 17.52 -10.82
C LEU A 146 -27.76 16.67 -9.54
N ALA A 147 -26.63 16.06 -9.22
CA ALA A 147 -26.42 15.39 -7.93
C ALA A 147 -26.47 16.40 -6.78
N TYR A 148 -25.81 17.55 -6.91
CA TYR A 148 -25.92 18.62 -5.91
C TYR A 148 -27.37 19.12 -5.78
N ARG A 149 -28.08 19.33 -6.90
CA ARG A 149 -29.51 19.69 -6.85
C ARG A 149 -30.35 18.62 -6.17
N SER A 150 -30.13 17.35 -6.49
CA SER A 150 -30.80 16.22 -5.84
C SER A 150 -30.60 16.24 -4.34
N SER A 151 -29.37 16.48 -3.86
CA SER A 151 -29.08 16.44 -2.42
C SER A 151 -29.79 17.58 -1.67
N VAL A 152 -29.82 18.79 -2.23
CA VAL A 152 -30.50 19.93 -1.60
C VAL A 152 -32.03 19.87 -1.69
N GLU A 153 -32.57 19.04 -2.60
CA GLU A 153 -34.00 18.77 -2.77
C GLU A 153 -34.42 17.41 -2.18
N GLY A 154 -33.74 16.92 -1.15
CA GLY A 154 -34.18 15.76 -0.37
C GLY A 154 -34.01 14.41 -1.09
N GLY A 155 -33.10 14.31 -2.06
CA GLY A 155 -32.87 13.07 -2.79
C GLY A 155 -33.74 12.89 -4.03
N LYS A 156 -34.33 13.98 -4.55
CA LYS A 156 -35.12 13.90 -5.79
C LYS A 156 -34.25 13.45 -6.97
N PRO A 157 -34.62 12.37 -7.69
CA PRO A 157 -33.87 11.92 -8.84
C PRO A 157 -34.05 12.84 -10.05
N TYR A 158 -32.99 13.00 -10.84
CA TYR A 158 -32.94 13.87 -12.01
C TYR A 158 -32.50 13.11 -13.25
N ASP A 159 -33.21 13.30 -14.37
CA ASP A 159 -32.75 12.84 -15.67
C ASP A 159 -31.61 13.73 -16.18
N VAL A 160 -30.56 13.09 -16.68
CA VAL A 160 -29.38 13.76 -17.24
C VAL A 160 -29.65 14.01 -18.73
N PRO A 161 -29.83 15.27 -19.16
CA PRO A 161 -30.13 15.58 -20.55
C PRO A 161 -28.97 15.24 -21.48
N ASP A 162 -29.28 14.69 -22.66
CA ASP A 162 -28.31 14.56 -23.74
C ASP A 162 -28.15 15.91 -24.44
N PHE A 163 -27.04 16.60 -24.18
CA PHE A 163 -26.79 17.89 -24.78
C PHE A 163 -26.52 17.84 -26.29
N ARG A 164 -26.44 16.66 -26.90
CA ARG A 164 -26.45 16.53 -28.36
C ARG A 164 -27.85 16.76 -28.94
N ASN A 165 -28.90 16.47 -28.15
CA ASN A 165 -30.29 16.67 -28.52
C ASN A 165 -30.76 18.10 -28.18
N LYS A 166 -31.09 18.90 -29.20
CA LYS A 166 -31.55 20.29 -29.02
C LYS A 166 -32.81 20.38 -28.17
N ALA A 167 -33.79 19.49 -28.38
CA ALA A 167 -35.05 19.51 -27.64
C ALA A 167 -34.85 19.22 -26.15
N GLU A 168 -33.88 18.37 -25.79
CA GLU A 168 -33.52 18.14 -24.39
C GLU A 168 -32.78 19.34 -23.79
N ARG A 169 -31.80 19.90 -24.51
CA ARG A 169 -31.11 21.12 -24.05
C ARG A 169 -32.06 22.28 -23.81
N ASP A 170 -33.02 22.49 -24.72
CA ASP A 170 -33.91 23.66 -24.67
C ASP A 170 -34.81 23.65 -23.42
N LYS A 171 -35.12 22.47 -22.84
CA LYS A 171 -35.83 22.36 -21.55
C LYS A 171 -35.07 22.99 -20.38
N TRP A 172 -33.74 23.07 -20.48
CA TRP A 172 -32.85 23.60 -19.44
C TRP A 172 -32.31 25.00 -19.76
N ARG A 173 -32.70 25.60 -20.89
CA ARG A 173 -32.12 26.85 -21.40
C ARG A 173 -32.20 28.03 -20.43
N ASN A 174 -33.24 28.05 -19.59
CA ASN A 174 -33.50 29.11 -18.61
C ASN A 174 -33.35 28.61 -17.17
N ASP A 175 -32.73 27.46 -16.95
CA ASP A 175 -32.44 26.98 -15.60
C ASP A 175 -31.27 27.78 -15.02
N ASN A 176 -31.56 28.58 -14.00
CA ASN A 176 -30.60 29.43 -13.29
C ASN A 176 -30.24 28.87 -11.91
N PHE A 177 -30.51 27.57 -11.66
CA PHE A 177 -30.08 26.92 -10.44
C PHE A 177 -28.56 27.01 -10.29
N ASP A 178 -28.08 27.59 -9.18
CA ASP A 178 -26.66 27.69 -8.85
C ASP A 178 -26.38 27.11 -7.47
N GLN A 179 -25.15 26.65 -7.29
CA GLN A 179 -24.64 26.30 -5.98
C GLN A 179 -24.51 27.55 -5.12
N MET A 180 -24.88 27.45 -3.84
CA MET A 180 -24.69 28.55 -2.90
C MET A 180 -23.21 28.94 -2.82
N ARG A 181 -22.91 30.20 -3.14
CA ARG A 181 -21.55 30.74 -3.07
C ARG A 181 -21.31 31.34 -1.69
N PHE A 182 -20.12 31.09 -1.15
CA PHE A 182 -19.69 31.73 0.08
C PHE A 182 -19.32 33.20 -0.17
N ASP A 183 -19.76 34.09 0.72
CA ASP A 183 -19.31 35.48 0.70
C ASP A 183 -17.86 35.55 1.21
N TYR A 184 -16.92 35.55 0.28
CA TYR A 184 -15.50 35.59 0.60
C TYR A 184 -14.99 36.97 1.04
N LYS A 185 -15.79 38.04 0.87
CA LYS A 185 -15.39 39.41 1.22
C LYS A 185 -15.72 39.72 2.67
N ASP A 186 -16.99 39.53 3.04
CA ASP A 186 -17.51 39.92 4.36
C ASP A 186 -17.94 38.70 5.20
N GLY A 187 -17.90 37.48 4.65
CA GLY A 187 -18.42 36.29 5.32
C GLY A 187 -17.48 35.64 6.33
N LEU A 188 -16.17 35.97 6.33
CA LEU A 188 -15.19 35.40 7.28
C LEU A 188 -15.12 36.17 8.60
N PHE A 189 -15.06 37.50 8.54
CA PHE A 189 -14.89 38.39 9.68
C PHE A 189 -15.73 39.66 9.47
N PRO A 190 -16.13 40.37 10.55
CA PRO A 190 -16.91 41.59 10.42
C PRO A 190 -16.12 42.70 9.70
N LYS A 191 -16.83 43.65 9.08
CA LYS A 191 -16.23 44.75 8.30
C LYS A 191 -15.26 45.62 9.11
N ASN A 192 -15.52 45.81 10.40
CA ASN A 192 -14.69 46.59 11.32
C ASN A 192 -13.59 45.76 12.00
N GLN A 193 -13.18 44.64 11.40
CA GLN A 193 -12.07 43.83 11.89
C GLN A 193 -10.76 44.62 12.05
N ASP A 194 -10.04 44.35 13.13
CA ASP A 194 -8.62 44.61 13.30
C ASP A 194 -7.80 43.66 12.41
N LEU A 195 -7.29 44.22 11.31
CA LEU A 195 -6.45 43.51 10.34
C LEU A 195 -5.12 43.02 10.93
N SER A 196 -4.63 43.60 12.04
CA SER A 196 -3.43 43.10 12.72
C SER A 196 -3.67 41.72 13.35
N ILE A 197 -4.93 41.32 13.54
CA ILE A 197 -5.32 40.01 14.04
C ILE A 197 -5.72 39.10 12.87
N THR A 198 -6.62 39.58 12.00
CA THR A 198 -7.28 38.71 11.00
C THR A 198 -6.40 38.40 9.79
N LEU A 199 -5.38 39.20 9.46
CA LEU A 199 -4.44 38.87 8.38
C LEU A 199 -3.62 37.60 8.66
N HIS A 200 -3.58 37.14 9.91
CA HIS A 200 -2.95 35.86 10.27
C HIS A 200 -3.82 34.64 9.95
N PHE A 201 -5.12 34.81 9.69
CA PHE A 201 -6.09 33.73 9.53
C PHE A 201 -5.65 32.67 8.51
N SER A 202 -5.36 33.06 7.26
CA SER A 202 -5.06 32.10 6.19
C SER A 202 -3.80 31.27 6.48
N LYS A 203 -2.77 31.92 7.05
CA LYS A 203 -1.53 31.25 7.47
C LYS A 203 -1.84 30.27 8.61
N THR A 204 -2.57 30.70 9.62
CA THR A 204 -2.93 29.87 10.78
C THR A 204 -3.80 28.70 10.38
N VAL A 205 -4.77 28.86 9.48
CA VAL A 205 -5.58 27.75 8.94
C VAL A 205 -4.69 26.71 8.28
N ARG A 206 -3.81 27.12 7.36
CA ARG A 206 -2.88 26.21 6.66
C ARG A 206 -1.99 25.45 7.65
N ASP A 207 -1.35 26.18 8.57
CA ASP A 207 -0.36 25.61 9.48
C ASP A 207 -1.04 24.69 10.53
N LEU A 208 -2.15 25.15 11.12
CA LEU A 208 -2.91 24.38 12.10
C LEU A 208 -3.58 23.16 11.47
N MET A 209 -4.15 23.26 10.26
CA MET A 209 -4.72 22.10 9.56
C MET A 209 -3.65 21.03 9.31
N GLY A 210 -2.47 21.42 8.85
CA GLY A 210 -1.34 20.50 8.65
C GLY A 210 -0.84 19.86 9.95
N CYS A 211 -0.81 20.63 11.04
CA CYS A 211 -0.37 20.13 12.34
C CYS A 211 -1.42 19.23 13.01
N ALA A 212 -2.69 19.64 13.02
CA ALA A 212 -3.80 18.89 13.60
C ALA A 212 -3.99 17.52 12.92
N THR A 213 -3.91 17.48 11.59
CA THR A 213 -3.98 16.20 10.84
C THR A 213 -2.78 15.29 11.15
N THR A 214 -1.57 15.86 11.30
CA THR A 214 -0.38 15.09 11.72
C THR A 214 -0.53 14.53 13.14
N TYR A 215 -1.05 15.34 14.07
CA TYR A 215 -1.36 14.90 15.42
C TYR A 215 -2.39 13.78 15.44
N ARG A 216 -3.50 13.95 14.70
CA ARG A 216 -4.55 12.93 14.58
C ARG A 216 -4.03 11.63 13.98
N ALA A 217 -3.15 11.70 12.98
CA ALA A 217 -2.51 10.53 12.40
C ALA A 217 -1.76 9.72 13.49
N TYR A 218 -0.93 10.37 14.30
CA TYR A 218 -0.28 9.73 15.45
C TYR A 218 -1.29 9.18 16.47
N ARG A 219 -2.24 10.01 16.92
CA ARG A 219 -3.22 9.68 17.97
C ARG A 219 -4.05 8.46 17.57
N ASP A 220 -4.54 8.44 16.34
CA ASP A 220 -5.42 7.39 15.83
C ASP A 220 -4.62 6.13 15.43
N ALA A 221 -3.44 6.27 14.84
CA ALA A 221 -2.51 5.15 14.58
C ALA A 221 -2.12 4.43 15.87
N LYS A 222 -1.88 5.18 16.96
CA LYS A 222 -1.53 4.62 18.27
C LYS A 222 -2.63 3.72 18.84
N LYS A 223 -3.91 4.01 18.60
CA LYS A 223 -5.04 3.16 19.03
C LYS A 223 -5.03 1.80 18.35
N LEU A 224 -4.48 1.73 17.12
CA LEU A 224 -4.42 0.52 16.31
C LEU A 224 -3.07 -0.20 16.39
N PHE A 225 -2.15 0.28 17.23
CA PHE A 225 -0.75 -0.15 17.23
C PHE A 225 -0.55 -1.66 17.39
N GLU A 226 -1.32 -2.31 18.27
CA GLU A 226 -1.21 -3.76 18.48
C GLU A 226 -1.73 -4.57 17.29
N ASP A 227 -2.68 -4.03 16.53
CA ASP A 227 -3.33 -4.69 15.40
C ASP A 227 -2.59 -4.48 14.07
N MET A 228 -1.70 -3.50 13.99
CA MET A 228 -0.91 -3.19 12.80
C MET A 228 -0.12 -4.40 12.27
N SER A 229 -0.21 -4.64 10.96
CA SER A 229 0.66 -5.59 10.25
C SER A 229 2.11 -5.09 10.20
N ASN A 230 2.31 -3.77 10.11
CA ASN A 230 3.61 -3.10 10.18
C ASN A 230 3.62 -2.04 11.29
N PRO A 231 3.91 -2.42 12.56
CA PRO A 231 3.95 -1.49 13.69
C PRO A 231 4.99 -0.36 13.56
N SER A 232 5.99 -0.49 12.68
CA SER A 232 6.98 0.56 12.41
C SER A 232 6.35 1.82 11.79
N GLN A 233 5.16 1.73 11.19
CA GLN A 233 4.44 2.90 10.67
C GLN A 233 4.07 3.92 11.76
N LEU A 234 3.94 3.50 13.02
CA LEU A 234 3.72 4.42 14.14
C LEU A 234 4.94 5.35 14.34
N LYS A 235 6.16 4.86 14.06
CA LYS A 235 7.40 5.64 14.14
C LYS A 235 7.33 6.89 13.26
N ASN A 236 6.95 6.69 11.99
CA ASN A 236 6.80 7.76 11.01
C ASN A 236 5.82 8.84 11.49
N SER A 237 4.72 8.42 12.13
CA SER A 237 3.71 9.35 12.66
C SER A 237 4.23 10.17 13.84
N ILE A 238 5.02 9.56 14.74
CA ILE A 238 5.65 10.26 15.86
C ILE A 238 6.71 11.25 15.36
N GLU A 239 7.56 10.84 14.42
CA GLU A 239 8.60 11.68 13.84
C GLU A 239 8.00 12.87 13.08
N ALA A 240 6.96 12.66 12.28
CA ALA A 240 6.23 13.73 11.60
C ALA A 240 5.62 14.73 12.59
N LEU A 241 5.03 14.25 13.69
CA LEU A 241 4.47 15.12 14.73
C LEU A 241 5.57 15.92 15.45
N LEU A 242 6.68 15.28 15.83
CA LEU A 242 7.82 15.97 16.46
C LEU A 242 8.40 17.07 15.54
N GLY A 243 8.50 16.80 14.24
CA GLY A 243 8.99 17.77 13.26
C GLY A 243 8.09 19.01 13.12
N ARG A 244 6.80 18.89 13.44
CA ARG A 244 5.82 19.99 13.37
C ARG A 244 5.39 20.53 14.73
N TYR A 245 5.91 19.98 15.83
CA TYR A 245 5.38 20.23 17.17
C TYR A 245 5.49 21.71 17.59
N LYS A 246 6.61 22.38 17.28
CA LYS A 246 6.76 23.81 17.55
C LYS A 246 5.71 24.64 16.80
N LEU A 247 5.54 24.36 15.49
CA LEU A 247 4.56 25.05 14.65
C LEU A 247 3.13 24.80 15.13
N LEU A 248 2.82 23.60 15.63
CA LEU A 248 1.53 23.27 16.24
C LEU A 248 1.22 24.21 17.41
N LEU A 249 2.14 24.34 18.37
CA LEU A 249 1.94 25.19 19.54
C LEU A 249 1.80 26.67 19.17
N GLU A 250 2.65 27.17 18.26
CA GLU A 250 2.57 28.54 17.75
C GLU A 250 1.23 28.82 17.06
N SER A 251 0.78 27.89 16.21
CA SER A 251 -0.49 28.01 15.50
C SER A 251 -1.69 27.94 16.45
N GLN A 252 -1.63 27.13 17.50
CA GLN A 252 -2.66 27.06 18.54
C GLN A 252 -2.81 28.41 19.28
N VAL A 253 -1.70 29.07 19.63
CA VAL A 253 -1.73 30.39 20.28
C VAL A 253 -2.38 31.44 19.38
N ILE A 254 -1.97 31.51 18.10
CA ILE A 254 -2.52 32.49 17.15
C ILE A 254 -4.00 32.18 16.88
N ALA A 255 -4.36 30.91 16.71
CA ALA A 255 -5.76 30.51 16.51
C ALA A 255 -6.63 30.95 17.69
N LYS A 256 -6.19 30.68 18.93
CA LYS A 256 -6.91 31.10 20.15
C LYS A 256 -7.10 32.62 20.19
N LYS A 257 -6.07 33.41 19.83
CA LYS A 257 -6.16 34.88 19.74
C LYS A 257 -7.24 35.33 18.76
N ILE A 258 -7.29 34.75 17.56
CA ILE A 258 -8.30 35.11 16.54
C ILE A 258 -9.71 34.68 17.01
N ILE A 259 -9.82 33.48 17.57
CA ILE A 259 -11.07 32.93 18.10
C ILE A 259 -11.66 33.83 19.19
N ASP A 260 -10.83 34.29 20.13
CA ASP A 260 -11.27 35.11 21.25
C ASP A 260 -11.63 36.54 20.81
N ALA A 261 -10.96 37.07 19.78
CA ALA A 261 -11.24 38.40 19.24
C ALA A 261 -12.53 38.45 18.41
N TYR A 262 -12.91 37.36 17.74
CA TYR A 262 -14.08 37.31 16.84
C TYR A 262 -14.93 36.05 17.03
N PRO A 263 -15.41 35.74 18.25
CA PRO A 263 -15.98 34.43 18.59
C PRO A 263 -17.15 33.99 17.72
N ASP A 264 -17.94 34.94 17.22
CA ASP A 264 -19.15 34.73 16.42
C ASP A 264 -18.89 34.73 14.90
N SER A 265 -17.65 34.97 14.48
CA SER A 265 -17.28 35.02 13.06
C SER A 265 -17.10 33.61 12.46
N THR A 266 -17.37 33.48 11.15
CA THR A 266 -17.10 32.23 10.42
C THR A 266 -15.63 31.84 10.49
N GLY A 267 -14.71 32.81 10.42
CA GLY A 267 -13.28 32.59 10.55
C GLY A 267 -12.90 31.99 11.91
N ALA A 268 -13.47 32.51 13.01
CA ALA A 268 -13.27 31.92 14.33
C ALA A 268 -13.86 30.51 14.44
N ARG A 269 -15.03 30.24 13.86
CA ARG A 269 -15.60 28.88 13.83
C ARG A 269 -14.67 27.88 13.13
N ILE A 270 -14.16 28.22 11.93
CA ILE A 270 -13.21 27.38 11.19
C ILE A 270 -11.97 27.08 12.04
N LEU A 271 -11.38 28.12 12.64
CA LEU A 271 -10.21 27.96 13.49
C LEU A 271 -10.51 27.16 14.75
N ARG A 272 -11.70 27.30 15.33
CA ARG A 272 -12.14 26.55 16.52
C ARG A 272 -12.21 25.06 16.23
N GLU A 273 -12.81 24.67 15.10
CA GLU A 273 -12.88 23.27 14.67
C GLU A 273 -11.46 22.69 14.47
N LEU A 274 -10.55 23.43 13.84
CA LEU A 274 -9.14 23.02 13.68
C LEU A 274 -8.38 22.99 15.01
N TYR A 275 -8.65 23.93 15.91
CA TYR A 275 -8.05 24.03 17.24
C TYR A 275 -8.46 22.85 18.10
N GLU A 276 -9.75 22.51 18.14
CA GLU A 276 -10.28 21.33 18.83
C GLU A 276 -9.72 20.03 18.24
N MET A 277 -9.62 19.92 16.92
CA MET A 277 -8.98 18.77 16.25
C MET A 277 -7.51 18.56 16.66
N SER A 278 -6.86 19.62 17.14
CA SER A 278 -5.47 19.58 17.59
C SER A 278 -5.31 19.25 19.08
N GLU A 279 -6.40 19.08 19.83
CA GLU A 279 -6.44 18.71 21.26
C GLU A 279 -5.42 19.47 22.14
N PRO A 280 -5.46 20.82 22.19
CA PRO A 280 -4.52 21.64 22.95
C PRO A 280 -4.46 21.29 24.44
N GLU A 281 -5.56 20.83 25.02
CA GLU A 281 -5.63 20.29 26.38
C GLU A 281 -4.78 19.02 26.59
N ILE A 282 -4.31 18.40 25.52
CA ILE A 282 -3.36 17.28 25.52
C ILE A 282 -2.01 17.72 24.95
N THR A 283 -1.99 18.34 23.77
CA THR A 283 -0.76 18.65 23.04
C THR A 283 0.03 19.80 23.64
N ALA A 284 -0.63 20.77 24.28
CA ALA A 284 0.03 21.90 24.93
C ALA A 284 0.43 21.62 26.39
N LYS A 285 0.07 20.45 26.95
CA LYS A 285 0.47 20.08 28.32
C LYS A 285 1.98 19.93 28.44
N LYS A 286 2.53 20.44 29.55
CA LYS A 286 3.95 20.26 29.90
C LYS A 286 4.34 18.78 29.83
N GLY A 287 5.46 18.50 29.16
CA GLY A 287 6.00 17.16 28.99
C GLY A 287 5.36 16.30 27.90
N PHE A 288 4.39 16.81 27.12
CA PHE A 288 3.85 16.07 25.96
C PHE A 288 4.95 15.70 24.96
N GLU A 289 5.80 16.66 24.57
CA GLU A 289 6.95 16.39 23.71
C GLU A 289 7.92 15.36 24.30
N SER A 290 8.23 15.47 25.58
CA SER A 290 9.11 14.53 26.28
C SER A 290 8.52 13.11 26.28
N ARG A 291 7.20 12.98 26.43
CA ARG A 291 6.50 11.69 26.32
C ARG A 291 6.59 11.13 24.90
N LEU A 292 6.39 11.96 23.87
CA LEU A 292 6.55 11.54 22.47
C LEU A 292 7.97 11.04 22.17
N ARG A 293 9.00 11.78 22.60
CA ARG A 293 10.41 11.38 22.43
C ARG A 293 10.72 10.07 23.16
N ARG A 294 10.20 9.89 24.37
CA ARG A 294 10.33 8.62 25.12
C ARG A 294 9.62 7.47 24.42
N GLU A 295 8.43 7.72 23.88
CA GLU A 295 7.69 6.72 23.12
C GLU A 295 8.48 6.30 21.87
N LEU A 296 9.03 7.26 21.12
CA LEU A 296 9.90 7.00 19.97
C LEU A 296 11.11 6.14 20.35
N ASN A 297 11.82 6.50 21.43
CA ASN A 297 13.03 5.78 21.89
C ASN A 297 12.75 4.37 22.40
N THR A 298 11.52 4.09 22.84
CA THR A 298 11.11 2.77 23.35
C THR A 298 10.35 1.95 22.32
N LEU A 299 10.04 2.53 21.16
CA LEU A 299 9.14 1.94 20.18
C LEU A 299 9.71 0.64 19.60
N ASP A 300 11.00 0.61 19.25
CA ASP A 300 11.63 -0.57 18.65
C ASP A 300 11.49 -1.82 19.55
N ARG A 301 11.70 -1.66 20.87
CA ARG A 301 11.50 -2.74 21.85
C ARG A 301 10.04 -3.19 21.95
N ARG A 302 9.09 -2.25 21.86
CA ARG A 302 7.65 -2.56 21.88
C ARG A 302 7.22 -3.30 20.61
N ILE A 303 7.77 -2.89 19.45
CA ILE A 303 7.55 -3.56 18.17
C ILE A 303 8.08 -4.99 18.25
N GLU A 304 9.30 -5.21 18.73
CA GLU A 304 9.86 -6.55 18.93
C GLU A 304 8.97 -7.42 19.82
N ALA A 305 8.47 -6.87 20.93
CA ALA A 305 7.56 -7.59 21.83
C ALA A 305 6.24 -7.98 21.14
N ILE A 306 5.64 -7.08 20.36
CA ILE A 306 4.41 -7.35 19.59
C ILE A 306 4.66 -8.41 18.52
N LEU A 307 5.73 -8.28 17.74
CA LEU A 307 6.07 -9.25 16.70
C LEU A 307 6.31 -10.63 17.32
N LYS A 308 7.03 -10.70 18.44
CA LYS A 308 7.24 -11.94 19.19
C LYS A 308 5.91 -12.53 19.71
N LYS A 309 4.99 -11.71 20.23
CA LYS A 309 3.65 -12.14 20.65
C LYS A 309 2.84 -12.67 19.46
N LYS A 310 2.88 -11.99 18.31
CA LYS A 310 2.22 -12.43 17.06
C LYS A 310 2.83 -13.70 16.50
N GLU A 311 4.15 -13.89 16.60
CA GLU A 311 4.81 -15.15 16.24
C GLU A 311 4.45 -16.30 17.17
N ILE A 312 4.35 -16.05 18.49
CA ILE A 312 3.91 -17.05 19.47
C ILE A 312 2.44 -17.45 19.24
N ASN A 313 1.59 -16.51 18.80
CA ASN A 313 0.16 -16.71 18.60
C ASN A 313 -0.24 -17.08 17.17
N LYS A 314 0.68 -17.04 16.19
CA LYS A 314 0.43 -17.74 14.92
C LYS A 314 0.37 -19.22 15.27
N PRO A 315 -0.73 -19.94 14.98
CA PRO A 315 -0.69 -21.39 15.02
C PRO A 315 0.36 -21.80 13.99
N ILE A 316 1.59 -22.04 14.46
CA ILE A 316 2.48 -22.98 13.82
C ILE A 316 1.65 -24.24 13.89
N ASP A 317 1.06 -24.62 12.76
CA ASP A 317 0.51 -25.95 12.62
C ASP A 317 1.58 -26.87 13.19
N LYS A 318 1.27 -27.53 14.32
CA LYS A 318 2.26 -28.15 15.25
C LYS A 318 3.17 -29.17 14.58
N TRP A 319 2.85 -29.51 13.33
CA TRP A 319 3.52 -30.42 12.44
C TRP A 319 4.56 -29.75 11.53
N HIS A 320 4.49 -28.44 11.30
CA HIS A 320 5.39 -27.69 10.43
C HIS A 320 6.49 -26.96 11.21
N SER A 321 7.70 -26.92 10.66
CA SER A 321 8.74 -25.97 11.08
C SER A 321 8.40 -24.56 10.57
N PRO A 322 9.02 -23.52 11.14
CA PRO A 322 9.10 -22.21 10.48
C PRO A 322 9.73 -22.33 9.08
N PHE A 323 9.46 -21.35 8.21
CA PHE A 323 10.18 -21.21 6.95
C PHE A 323 11.67 -20.95 7.18
N ILE A 324 12.50 -21.53 6.31
CA ILE A 324 13.94 -21.33 6.27
C ILE A 324 14.21 -20.00 5.56
N CYS A 325 14.40 -18.93 6.33
CA CYS A 325 14.51 -17.59 5.77
C CYS A 325 15.94 -17.16 5.42
N LYS A 326 16.98 -17.78 6.00
CA LYS A 326 18.37 -17.30 5.91
C LYS A 326 19.21 -18.18 4.98
N TRP A 327 19.77 -17.57 3.94
CA TRP A 327 20.52 -18.26 2.89
C TRP A 327 21.77 -17.48 2.49
N GLN A 328 22.82 -18.21 2.15
CA GLN A 328 23.97 -17.70 1.41
C GLN A 328 23.75 -17.99 -0.07
N ILE A 329 24.00 -17.03 -0.95
CA ILE A 329 23.75 -17.18 -2.38
C ILE A 329 25.00 -16.87 -3.21
N SER A 330 25.14 -17.53 -4.35
CA SER A 330 26.18 -17.28 -5.34
C SER A 330 25.92 -15.98 -6.11
N LYS A 331 26.89 -15.56 -6.94
CA LYS A 331 26.58 -14.69 -8.08
C LYS A 331 25.68 -15.44 -9.07
N LEU A 332 25.07 -14.69 -9.99
CA LEU A 332 24.33 -15.26 -11.11
C LEU A 332 25.27 -16.03 -12.05
N LEU A 333 25.00 -17.31 -12.26
CA LEU A 333 25.68 -18.15 -13.24
C LEU A 333 25.00 -17.97 -14.59
N LYS A 334 25.63 -17.26 -15.51
CA LYS A 334 25.01 -16.83 -16.76
C LYS A 334 24.80 -17.99 -17.76
N LYS A 335 23.67 -17.95 -18.47
CA LYS A 335 23.44 -18.79 -19.65
C LYS A 335 24.24 -18.26 -20.86
N PRO A 336 24.57 -19.11 -21.85
CA PRO A 336 24.21 -20.53 -21.96
C PRO A 336 25.13 -21.49 -21.20
N GLN A 337 26.24 -20.99 -20.63
CA GLN A 337 27.27 -21.80 -19.97
C GLN A 337 26.72 -22.62 -18.81
N TYR A 338 25.82 -22.03 -18.03
CA TYR A 338 25.18 -22.68 -16.90
C TYR A 338 23.68 -22.81 -17.14
N LYS A 339 23.26 -24.05 -17.42
CA LYS A 339 21.85 -24.45 -17.41
C LYS A 339 21.57 -25.25 -16.16
N LEU A 340 20.32 -25.18 -15.68
CA LEU A 340 19.93 -25.83 -14.44
C LEU A 340 20.20 -27.34 -14.46
N GLN A 341 19.98 -28.01 -15.60
CA GLN A 341 20.26 -29.43 -15.79
C GLN A 341 21.74 -29.81 -15.58
N ASN A 342 22.65 -28.85 -15.78
CA ASN A 342 24.10 -29.06 -15.65
C ASN A 342 24.61 -28.85 -14.21
N VAL A 343 23.73 -28.49 -13.27
CA VAL A 343 24.13 -28.28 -11.87
C VAL A 343 24.35 -29.63 -11.18
N THR A 344 25.61 -30.07 -11.09
CA THR A 344 26.00 -31.31 -10.41
C THR A 344 26.60 -31.05 -9.02
N LYS A 345 26.77 -32.12 -8.22
CA LYS A 345 27.43 -32.06 -6.91
C LYS A 345 28.86 -31.52 -7.01
N GLU A 346 29.58 -31.84 -8.09
CA GLU A 346 30.94 -31.38 -8.34
C GLU A 346 30.97 -29.87 -8.61
N LEU A 347 30.00 -29.35 -9.36
CA LEU A 347 29.85 -27.91 -9.57
C LEU A 347 29.56 -27.21 -8.24
N LEU A 348 28.59 -27.73 -7.46
CA LEU A 348 28.20 -27.13 -6.18
C LEU A 348 29.36 -26.98 -5.19
N ARG A 349 30.37 -27.87 -5.25
CA ARG A 349 31.59 -27.78 -4.41
C ARG A 349 32.53 -26.65 -4.83
N LYS A 350 32.47 -26.19 -6.08
CA LYS A 350 33.35 -25.16 -6.65
C LYS A 350 32.71 -23.77 -6.67
N ILE A 351 31.38 -23.68 -6.49
CA ILE A 351 30.64 -22.43 -6.49
C ILE A 351 30.98 -21.62 -5.24
N GLU A 352 31.34 -20.36 -5.46
CA GLU A 352 31.55 -19.40 -4.38
C GLU A 352 30.26 -18.65 -4.03
N LEU A 353 29.95 -18.57 -2.73
CA LEU A 353 28.79 -17.83 -2.21
C LEU A 353 29.23 -16.43 -1.78
N ARG A 354 28.53 -15.41 -2.29
CA ARG A 354 28.97 -14.01 -2.22
C ARG A 354 28.01 -13.10 -1.46
N HIS A 355 26.75 -13.51 -1.27
CA HIS A 355 25.74 -12.68 -0.64
C HIS A 355 24.95 -13.45 0.42
N ASN A 356 24.43 -12.74 1.41
CA ASN A 356 23.46 -13.27 2.37
C ASN A 356 22.09 -12.68 2.01
N ILE A 357 21.06 -13.51 2.02
CA ILE A 357 19.68 -13.09 1.87
C ILE A 357 18.86 -13.61 3.05
N THR A 358 17.98 -12.76 3.57
CA THR A 358 17.00 -13.11 4.59
C THR A 358 15.60 -12.81 4.06
N ALA A 359 14.75 -13.83 3.98
CA ALA A 359 13.35 -13.65 3.64
C ALA A 359 12.64 -12.84 4.74
N ASP A 360 11.86 -11.84 4.32
CA ASP A 360 11.14 -10.95 5.23
C ASP A 360 9.76 -11.53 5.57
N PRO A 361 9.49 -11.90 6.84
CA PRO A 361 8.16 -12.34 7.28
C PRO A 361 7.06 -11.30 7.10
N ASN A 362 7.43 -10.02 7.04
CA ASN A 362 6.51 -8.89 6.99
C ASN A 362 6.51 -8.18 5.62
N GLY A 363 7.34 -8.66 4.68
CA GLY A 363 7.39 -8.15 3.31
C GLY A 363 6.19 -8.61 2.48
N GLU A 364 5.99 -7.99 1.31
CA GLU A 364 4.86 -8.28 0.41
C GLU A 364 4.74 -9.77 0.03
N THR A 365 5.86 -10.46 -0.12
CA THR A 365 5.92 -11.89 -0.47
C THR A 365 6.24 -12.80 0.74
N GLN A 366 5.89 -12.37 1.95
CA GLN A 366 6.07 -13.04 3.26
C GLN A 366 6.80 -14.40 3.23
N TYR A 367 8.01 -14.46 3.79
CA TYR A 367 8.87 -15.66 3.85
C TYR A 367 9.48 -16.15 2.52
N LEU A 368 9.22 -15.50 1.38
CA LEU A 368 9.89 -15.81 0.12
C LEU A 368 11.36 -15.40 0.18
N VAL A 369 12.26 -16.32 -0.17
CA VAL A 369 13.65 -16.00 -0.47
C VAL A 369 13.70 -15.35 -1.84
N ASN A 370 13.49 -14.03 -1.89
CA ASN A 370 13.30 -13.28 -3.13
C ASN A 370 14.64 -12.85 -3.76
N LEU A 371 15.11 -13.65 -4.73
CA LEU A 371 16.31 -13.41 -5.52
C LEU A 371 16.13 -12.30 -6.57
N ASN A 372 14.90 -12.02 -7.01
CA ASN A 372 14.63 -10.92 -7.94
C ASN A 372 15.03 -9.54 -7.36
N LYS A 373 14.98 -9.36 -6.04
CA LYS A 373 15.52 -8.17 -5.36
C LYS A 373 17.02 -7.91 -5.62
N ILE A 374 17.77 -8.95 -5.98
CA ILE A 374 19.22 -8.88 -6.19
C ILE A 374 19.54 -8.91 -7.68
N PHE A 375 18.84 -9.76 -8.45
CA PHE A 375 19.20 -10.02 -9.84
C PHE A 375 18.24 -9.43 -10.88
N GLY A 376 17.09 -8.88 -10.45
CA GLY A 376 16.09 -8.31 -11.37
C GLY A 376 15.69 -9.28 -12.48
N ASP A 377 15.76 -8.79 -13.72
CA ASP A 377 15.37 -9.54 -14.92
C ASP A 377 16.52 -10.33 -15.57
N MET A 378 17.68 -10.42 -14.90
CA MET A 378 18.81 -11.16 -15.44
C MET A 378 18.52 -12.66 -15.52
N ASP A 379 19.04 -13.31 -16.57
CA ASP A 379 18.83 -14.73 -16.83
C ASP A 379 20.07 -15.59 -16.50
N GLY A 380 19.85 -16.66 -15.74
CA GLY A 380 20.89 -17.56 -15.30
C GLY A 380 20.43 -18.47 -14.16
N VAL A 381 21.40 -19.13 -13.52
CA VAL A 381 21.16 -19.99 -12.36
C VAL A 381 21.79 -19.37 -11.12
N VAL A 382 21.06 -19.37 -10.01
CA VAL A 382 21.57 -18.95 -8.70
C VAL A 382 21.60 -20.14 -7.76
N ILE A 383 22.72 -20.30 -7.05
CA ILE A 383 22.88 -21.31 -6.01
C ILE A 383 22.65 -20.66 -4.66
N ALA A 384 21.68 -21.15 -3.90
CA ALA A 384 21.41 -20.79 -2.52
C ALA A 384 21.73 -21.98 -1.60
N LYS A 385 22.43 -21.72 -0.50
CA LYS A 385 22.85 -22.74 0.47
C LYS A 385 22.57 -22.30 1.90
N THR A 386 22.19 -23.24 2.75
CA THR A 386 22.11 -23.03 4.19
C THR A 386 22.30 -24.35 4.95
N ILE A 387 22.44 -24.25 6.28
CA ILE A 387 22.55 -25.39 7.18
C ILE A 387 21.31 -25.44 8.08
N VAL A 388 20.66 -26.60 8.13
CA VAL A 388 19.53 -26.87 9.03
C VAL A 388 19.94 -27.90 10.08
N ARG A 389 19.26 -27.91 11.24
CA ARG A 389 19.57 -28.86 12.33
C ARG A 389 18.39 -29.75 12.67
N ALA A 390 18.39 -31.00 12.23
CA ALA A 390 17.36 -31.97 12.60
C ALA A 390 17.44 -32.30 14.11
N PRO A 391 16.34 -32.14 14.87
CA PRO A 391 16.36 -32.33 16.32
C PRO A 391 16.41 -33.81 16.74
N LYS A 392 15.97 -34.71 15.86
CA LYS A 392 15.98 -36.16 16.03
C LYS A 392 16.14 -36.85 14.68
N THR A 393 16.66 -38.07 14.71
CA THR A 393 16.68 -38.94 13.53
C THR A 393 15.26 -39.33 13.15
N GLY A 394 14.91 -39.28 11.86
CA GLY A 394 13.59 -39.68 11.38
C GLY A 394 13.31 -39.26 9.94
N THR A 395 12.09 -39.56 9.49
CA THR A 395 11.55 -39.09 8.21
C THR A 395 10.84 -37.76 8.41
N TRP A 396 11.08 -36.83 7.50
CA TRP A 396 10.50 -35.50 7.43
C TRP A 396 9.99 -35.24 6.02
N ASP A 397 8.93 -34.47 5.86
CA ASP A 397 8.54 -33.97 4.55
C ASP A 397 9.17 -32.61 4.30
N LEU A 398 10.02 -32.51 3.27
CA LEU A 398 10.53 -31.25 2.79
C LEU A 398 9.45 -30.57 1.94
N LYS A 399 8.90 -29.48 2.45
CA LYS A 399 7.92 -28.65 1.74
C LYS A 399 8.63 -27.54 1.00
N VAL A 400 8.32 -27.41 -0.28
CA VAL A 400 8.98 -26.48 -1.19
C VAL A 400 7.93 -25.75 -2.03
N GLY A 401 8.08 -24.44 -2.12
CA GLY A 401 7.40 -23.60 -3.12
C GLY A 401 8.44 -22.84 -3.93
N TYR A 402 8.29 -22.71 -5.23
CA TYR A 402 9.26 -21.98 -6.07
C TYR A 402 8.60 -21.51 -7.36
N ASP A 403 9.23 -20.52 -7.98
CA ASP A 403 9.04 -20.13 -9.37
C ASP A 403 10.35 -20.20 -10.16
N GLY A 404 10.25 -20.17 -11.49
CA GLY A 404 11.32 -20.65 -12.37
C GLY A 404 11.44 -22.18 -12.32
N GLY A 405 12.61 -22.70 -12.69
CA GLY A 405 13.00 -24.10 -12.50
C GLY A 405 13.88 -24.28 -11.26
N VAL A 406 13.87 -25.45 -10.64
CA VAL A 406 14.67 -25.74 -9.45
C VAL A 406 15.34 -27.12 -9.46
N ARG A 407 16.54 -27.21 -8.86
CA ARG A 407 17.11 -28.46 -8.36
C ARG A 407 17.49 -28.30 -6.90
N ILE A 408 17.13 -29.27 -6.06
CA ILE A 408 17.37 -29.20 -4.61
C ILE A 408 18.18 -30.41 -4.15
N PHE A 409 19.17 -30.15 -3.31
CA PHE A 409 20.07 -31.16 -2.76
C PHE A 409 20.09 -31.08 -1.23
N MET A 410 20.19 -32.23 -0.59
CA MET A 410 20.42 -32.37 0.86
C MET A 410 21.64 -33.26 1.08
N ASP A 411 22.65 -32.76 1.79
CA ASP A 411 23.95 -33.42 2.00
C ASP A 411 24.58 -33.93 0.68
N GLY A 412 24.35 -33.18 -0.40
CA GLY A 412 24.81 -33.50 -1.75
C GLY A 412 24.05 -34.64 -2.44
N LYS A 413 22.96 -35.15 -1.87
CA LYS A 413 22.00 -36.03 -2.56
C LYS A 413 20.90 -35.17 -3.19
N GLN A 414 20.62 -35.38 -4.48
CA GLN A 414 19.53 -34.69 -5.17
C GLN A 414 18.17 -35.18 -4.66
N LEU A 415 17.28 -34.24 -4.34
CA LEU A 415 15.93 -34.48 -3.85
C LEU A 415 14.85 -34.07 -4.86
N ILE A 416 15.04 -32.92 -5.52
CA ILE A 416 14.12 -32.38 -6.53
C ILE A 416 14.93 -32.08 -7.78
N ASP A 417 14.36 -32.45 -8.93
CA ASP A 417 14.84 -32.14 -10.26
C ASP A 417 13.67 -31.66 -11.12
N ASP A 418 13.43 -30.37 -11.14
CA ASP A 418 12.28 -29.80 -11.82
C ASP A 418 12.70 -28.55 -12.58
N PRO A 419 13.35 -28.72 -13.74
CA PRO A 419 13.91 -27.60 -14.49
C PRO A 419 12.86 -26.79 -15.27
N VAL A 420 11.58 -27.17 -15.18
CA VAL A 420 10.49 -26.53 -15.92
C VAL A 420 10.04 -25.27 -15.18
N ARG A 421 9.79 -24.19 -15.93
CA ARG A 421 9.22 -22.95 -15.40
C ARG A 421 7.93 -23.22 -14.64
N LYS A 422 7.91 -22.86 -13.36
CA LYS A 422 6.67 -22.67 -12.58
C LYS A 422 6.57 -21.21 -12.19
N ASN A 423 5.38 -20.62 -12.21
CA ASN A 423 5.15 -19.25 -11.75
C ASN A 423 3.66 -19.12 -11.40
N PRO A 424 3.28 -18.59 -10.22
CA PRO A 424 4.14 -18.01 -9.16
C PRO A 424 4.74 -19.06 -8.22
N ALA A 425 5.64 -18.64 -7.31
CA ALA A 425 6.04 -19.44 -6.17
C ALA A 425 4.87 -19.59 -5.19
N ILE A 426 4.35 -20.82 -5.02
CA ILE A 426 3.31 -21.12 -4.03
C ILE A 426 3.94 -21.97 -2.90
N PRO A 427 3.90 -21.52 -1.63
CA PRO A 427 4.42 -22.30 -0.50
C PRO A 427 3.87 -23.72 -0.46
N ASP A 428 4.73 -24.67 -0.09
CA ASP A 428 4.39 -26.09 0.11
C ASP A 428 3.79 -26.83 -1.10
N ARG A 429 3.84 -26.24 -2.30
CA ARG A 429 3.33 -26.86 -3.54
C ARG A 429 3.94 -28.24 -3.79
N THR A 430 5.22 -28.41 -3.48
CA THR A 430 5.94 -29.67 -3.63
C THR A 430 6.31 -30.23 -2.26
N SER A 431 6.11 -31.54 -2.07
CA SER A 431 6.47 -32.26 -0.84
C SER A 431 7.33 -33.46 -1.19
N VAL A 432 8.51 -33.59 -0.56
CA VAL A 432 9.41 -34.73 -0.76
C VAL A 432 9.82 -35.32 0.59
N PRO A 433 9.62 -36.63 0.82
CA PRO A 433 10.08 -37.27 2.04
C PRO A 433 11.61 -37.34 2.08
N VAL A 434 12.20 -36.96 3.21
CA VAL A 434 13.63 -36.97 3.47
C VAL A 434 13.94 -37.67 4.78
N LYS A 435 14.94 -38.54 4.79
CA LYS A 435 15.45 -39.18 6.01
C LYS A 435 16.65 -38.39 6.50
N LEU A 436 16.55 -37.85 7.71
CA LEU A 436 17.61 -37.07 8.35
C LEU A 436 18.06 -37.75 9.63
N SER A 437 19.36 -37.75 9.90
CA SER A 437 19.90 -38.10 11.22
C SER A 437 19.75 -36.91 12.18
N LYS A 438 19.84 -37.13 13.49
CA LYS A 438 19.94 -36.01 14.43
C LYS A 438 21.25 -35.25 14.18
N GLY A 439 21.19 -33.97 13.83
CA GLY A 439 22.41 -33.22 13.54
C GLY A 439 22.23 -32.09 12.54
N LYS A 440 23.36 -31.58 12.04
CA LYS A 440 23.40 -30.55 10.99
C LYS A 440 23.31 -31.22 9.62
N HIS A 441 22.52 -30.62 8.73
CA HIS A 441 22.38 -31.03 7.34
C HIS A 441 22.50 -29.82 6.43
N GLU A 442 23.16 -30.01 5.30
CA GLU A 442 23.33 -28.98 4.29
C GLU A 442 22.22 -29.08 3.25
N ILE A 443 21.53 -27.97 3.00
CA ILE A 443 20.55 -27.86 1.92
C ILE A 443 21.05 -26.85 0.88
N VAL A 444 20.93 -27.24 -0.38
CA VAL A 444 21.29 -26.41 -1.54
C VAL A 444 20.13 -26.35 -2.51
N VAL A 445 19.81 -25.14 -2.97
CA VAL A 445 18.79 -24.85 -3.98
C VAL A 445 19.49 -24.20 -5.16
N ALA A 446 19.40 -24.81 -6.34
CA ALA A 446 19.75 -24.19 -7.60
C ALA A 446 18.46 -23.71 -8.27
N LEU A 447 18.31 -22.40 -8.47
CA LEU A 447 17.12 -21.79 -9.06
C LEU A 447 17.48 -21.18 -10.42
N ASP A 448 16.66 -21.45 -11.44
CA ASP A 448 16.72 -20.73 -12.72
C ASP A 448 15.92 -19.43 -12.60
N THR A 449 16.57 -18.28 -12.81
CA THR A 449 15.93 -16.96 -12.73
C THR A 449 15.06 -16.66 -13.95
N ASP A 450 15.24 -17.41 -15.03
CA ASP A 450 14.31 -17.52 -16.14
C ASP A 450 13.88 -16.16 -16.72
N SER A 451 14.88 -15.33 -17.02
CA SER A 451 14.71 -13.95 -17.50
C SER A 451 13.78 -13.09 -16.64
N GLY A 452 13.94 -13.16 -15.31
CA GLY A 452 13.15 -12.37 -14.35
C GLY A 452 11.84 -13.03 -13.90
N MET A 453 11.52 -14.23 -14.40
CA MET A 453 10.29 -14.94 -14.08
C MET A 453 10.43 -15.96 -12.94
N GLY A 454 11.67 -16.28 -12.53
CA GLY A 454 11.99 -17.04 -11.31
C GLY A 454 12.47 -16.11 -10.20
N TRP A 455 11.57 -15.72 -9.31
CA TRP A 455 11.83 -14.78 -8.22
C TRP A 455 12.43 -15.42 -6.99
N GLY A 456 12.12 -16.69 -6.69
CA GLY A 456 12.59 -17.28 -5.46
C GLY A 456 11.91 -18.58 -5.05
N PHE A 457 12.05 -18.89 -3.77
CA PHE A 457 11.53 -20.11 -3.20
C PHE A 457 11.17 -19.98 -1.70
N TYR A 458 10.33 -20.91 -1.26
CA TYR A 458 9.92 -21.18 0.10
C TYR A 458 10.39 -22.58 0.48
N LEU A 459 10.81 -22.76 1.73
CA LEU A 459 11.29 -24.05 2.22
C LEU A 459 11.01 -24.22 3.70
N ARG A 460 10.40 -25.35 4.09
CA ARG A 460 10.18 -25.76 5.49
C ARG A 460 10.06 -27.27 5.60
N PHE A 461 10.04 -27.79 6.83
CA PHE A 461 9.81 -29.20 7.11
C PHE A 461 8.43 -29.43 7.70
N GLU A 462 7.82 -30.57 7.40
CA GLU A 462 6.61 -31.08 8.05
C GLU A 462 6.93 -32.46 8.68
N ILE A 463 6.31 -32.78 9.81
CA ILE A 463 6.19 -34.16 10.29
C ILE A 463 5.26 -34.90 9.31
N PRO A 464 5.69 -36.00 8.67
CA PRO A 464 4.87 -36.73 7.71
C PRO A 464 3.49 -37.09 8.29
N ARG A 465 2.45 -36.93 7.48
CA ARG A 465 1.04 -36.97 7.94
C ARG A 465 0.68 -38.26 8.68
N GLU A 466 1.22 -39.39 8.24
CA GLU A 466 1.08 -40.70 8.86
C GLU A 466 1.67 -40.79 10.28
N MET A 467 2.59 -39.89 10.62
CA MET A 467 3.19 -39.77 11.96
C MET A 467 2.53 -38.68 12.82
N GLN A 468 1.57 -37.92 12.29
CA GLN A 468 0.82 -36.89 13.00
C GLN A 468 -0.29 -37.52 13.87
N LYS A 469 0.07 -38.11 15.02
CA LYS A 469 -0.90 -38.66 16.00
C LYS A 469 -1.56 -37.52 16.80
N LYS A 470 -2.85 -37.61 17.12
CA LYS A 470 -3.61 -36.57 17.85
C LYS A 470 -2.98 -36.13 19.19
N THR A 471 -2.11 -36.94 19.79
CA THR A 471 -1.51 -36.75 21.13
C THR A 471 0.03 -36.82 21.13
N ILE A 472 0.75 -35.85 20.52
CA ILE A 472 2.19 -35.64 20.78
C ILE A 472 2.51 -34.12 20.84
N LYS A 473 3.42 -33.75 21.77
CA LYS A 473 3.92 -32.39 22.06
C LYS A 473 4.54 -31.69 20.82
N PRO A 474 4.49 -30.34 20.74
CA PRO A 474 4.96 -29.56 19.59
C PRO A 474 6.45 -29.76 19.28
N VAL A 475 6.82 -29.56 18.00
CA VAL A 475 8.20 -29.64 17.50
C VAL A 475 9.12 -28.68 18.29
N PRO A 476 10.24 -29.15 18.86
CA PRO A 476 11.23 -28.27 19.47
C PRO A 476 11.81 -27.31 18.43
N ARG A 477 11.97 -26.03 18.80
CA ARG A 477 12.51 -24.98 17.93
C ARG A 477 13.84 -25.39 17.28
N PHE A 478 13.92 -25.25 15.97
CA PHE A 478 15.20 -25.24 15.25
C PHE A 478 15.98 -23.99 15.68
N SER A 479 17.22 -24.15 16.17
CA SER A 479 18.09 -23.04 16.52
C SER A 479 19.13 -22.79 15.43
N TRP A 480 19.36 -21.51 15.13
CA TRP A 480 20.35 -21.03 14.16
C TRP A 480 21.58 -20.54 14.92
N ASN A 481 22.73 -21.19 14.76
CA ASN A 481 24.02 -20.66 15.22
C ASN A 481 25.03 -20.70 14.08
N TRP A 482 25.60 -19.54 13.78
CA TRP A 482 26.80 -19.40 12.97
C TRP A 482 28.00 -19.24 13.89
N SER A 483 29.13 -19.87 13.57
CA SER A 483 30.43 -19.63 14.19
C SER A 483 31.41 -19.20 13.10
N SER A 484 31.77 -17.91 13.06
CA SER A 484 32.93 -17.43 12.31
C SER A 484 34.19 -17.93 12.99
N ARG A 485 34.88 -18.89 12.40
CA ARG A 485 36.34 -19.00 12.54
C ARG A 485 36.94 -19.46 11.22
N ALA A 486 37.54 -18.52 10.51
CA ALA A 486 38.60 -18.78 9.54
C ALA A 486 39.52 -17.55 9.48
N GLY A 487 40.73 -17.73 10.03
CA GLY A 487 41.95 -17.04 9.61
C GLY A 487 42.12 -15.58 10.01
N ASP A 488 42.65 -15.33 11.20
CA ASP A 488 43.64 -14.26 11.35
C ASP A 488 44.88 -14.85 12.03
N ARG A 489 45.93 -15.08 11.22
CA ARG A 489 47.28 -15.37 11.70
C ARG A 489 48.06 -14.07 11.55
N THR A 490 47.98 -13.22 12.55
CA THR A 490 48.98 -12.16 12.76
C THR A 490 49.90 -12.58 13.89
N ARG A 491 51.19 -12.60 13.55
CA ARG A 491 52.34 -12.89 14.41
C ARG A 491 52.25 -12.17 15.75
N THR A 492 52.50 -12.93 16.82
CA THR A 492 53.02 -12.45 18.10
C THR A 492 54.40 -11.86 17.87
N GLY A 493 54.53 -10.55 18.04
CA GLY A 493 55.79 -9.87 18.32
C GLY A 493 55.68 -9.30 19.71
N ASP A 494 56.46 -9.85 20.64
CA ASP A 494 56.71 -9.27 21.95
C ASP A 494 57.34 -7.89 21.79
N VAL A 495 56.73 -6.86 22.39
CA VAL A 495 57.45 -5.70 22.94
C VAL A 495 56.72 -5.26 24.20
N SER A 496 57.33 -5.54 25.34
CA SER A 496 57.12 -4.90 26.64
C SER A 496 57.27 -3.38 26.55
N LEU A 497 56.50 -2.63 27.34
CA LEU A 497 57.02 -1.68 28.34
C LEU A 497 55.87 -0.94 29.03
N GLU A 498 56.13 -0.67 30.31
CA GLU A 498 55.30 -0.10 31.36
C GLU A 498 54.88 1.35 31.10
N GLY A 499 53.80 1.78 31.77
CA GLY A 499 53.32 3.16 31.84
C GLY A 499 51.84 3.26 32.17
#